data_AF-A0A7C3CDB8-F1
#
_entry.id   AF-A0A7C3CDB8-F1
#
_cell.length_a   1.000
_cell.length_b   1.000
_cell.length_c   1.000
_cell.angle_alpha   90.00
_cell.angle_beta   90.00
_cell.angle_gamma   90.00
#
_symmetry.space_group_name_H-M   'P 1'
#
loop_
_entity.id
_entity.type
_entity.pdbx_description
1 polymer ?
#
loop_
_entity_poly.entity_id
_entity_poly.type
_entity_poly.pdbx_seq_one_letter_code
_entity_poly.pdbx_strand_id
1 'polypeptide(L)'
;GRFVNGNISEWWSDGPYKLFPSSKTSLNLPVEDTPVYINRTPSDWANVRDYGARPDDYRDDSAAIQAAIDSGKPVIYFPRGQYNIGRTIYLRGAVRKLTGFGAQLRPHDASMTSSSKPAFVVTNDLAGPNITIEHLCFSPNYTSRGTLRFGRVFLSRSSADVILRYLKSGTSYASQAGASGKLFAESVCCGLFRIEDQTAFLRGFNPEGTKQHLMVTGSRAKVWLLGGKSEKFQRGTPLFEARSGAKLEVLGFLFAGGAGKDPSNTPLIRDVEADVSGTFCTYYSTPPDFTLLVEEVRGGVTKRQGRSGLPSRGSWKHVPLWVGW
;
A
#
# COMPACT_ATOMS: atom_id res chain seq x y z
N GLY A 1 -13.72 -6.66 -34.25
CA GLY A 1 -13.71 -7.44 -33.00
C GLY A 1 -14.44 -8.74 -33.23
N ARG A 2 -14.01 -9.82 -32.56
CA ARG A 2 -14.71 -11.12 -32.62
C ARG A 2 -15.73 -11.13 -31.49
N PHE A 3 -17.01 -11.23 -31.80
CA PHE A 3 -18.03 -11.43 -30.77
C PHE A 3 -17.85 -12.84 -30.20
N VAL A 4 -17.74 -12.95 -28.89
CA VAL A 4 -17.63 -14.23 -28.18
C VAL A 4 -18.99 -14.51 -27.58
N ASN A 5 -19.62 -15.63 -27.95
CA ASN A 5 -20.88 -16.08 -27.36
C ASN A 5 -20.58 -16.96 -26.13
N GLY A 6 -21.30 -16.75 -25.04
CA GLY A 6 -21.16 -17.51 -23.79
C GLY A 6 -20.37 -16.78 -22.70
N ASN A 7 -20.16 -17.47 -21.57
CA ASN A 7 -19.42 -16.92 -20.44
C ASN A 7 -17.92 -16.92 -20.75
N ILE A 8 -17.30 -15.75 -20.65
CA ILE A 8 -15.85 -15.59 -20.75
C ILE A 8 -15.29 -15.77 -19.34
N SER A 9 -14.48 -16.81 -19.12
CA SER A 9 -13.81 -17.03 -17.83
C SER A 9 -12.70 -16.02 -17.58
N GLU A 10 -11.91 -15.70 -18.61
CA GLU A 10 -10.89 -14.67 -18.58
C GLU A 10 -10.63 -14.18 -20.02
N TRP A 11 -10.31 -12.89 -20.20
CA TRP A 11 -9.96 -12.32 -21.49
C TRP A 11 -8.87 -11.25 -21.37
N TRP A 12 -7.97 -11.24 -22.34
CA TRP A 12 -6.95 -10.21 -22.53
C TRP A 12 -6.75 -9.96 -24.03
N SER A 13 -6.27 -8.76 -24.38
CA SER A 13 -6.20 -8.33 -25.78
C SER A 13 -5.01 -8.89 -26.55
N ASP A 14 -3.91 -9.24 -25.87
CA ASP A 14 -2.65 -9.77 -26.43
C ASP A 14 -1.83 -10.46 -25.32
N GLY A 15 -0.88 -11.32 -25.65
CA GLY A 15 -0.17 -12.20 -24.69
C GLY A 15 -0.90 -13.54 -24.47
N PRO A 16 -0.60 -14.28 -23.38
CA PRO A 16 0.15 -13.88 -22.19
C PRO A 16 1.67 -13.75 -22.41
N TYR A 17 2.32 -12.86 -21.65
CA TYR A 17 3.78 -12.68 -21.63
C TYR A 17 4.41 -13.34 -20.40
N LYS A 18 5.56 -13.99 -20.61
CA LYS A 18 6.29 -14.76 -19.58
C LYS A 18 7.76 -14.92 -19.92
N LEU A 19 8.62 -15.08 -18.91
CA LEU A 19 10.05 -15.32 -19.08
C LEU A 19 10.44 -16.79 -18.88
N PHE A 20 9.73 -17.50 -18.01
CA PHE A 20 9.87 -18.94 -17.79
C PHE A 20 8.60 -19.69 -18.22
N PRO A 21 8.65 -21.02 -18.40
CA PRO A 21 7.45 -21.82 -18.58
C PRO A 21 6.51 -21.64 -17.38
N SER A 22 5.36 -21.03 -17.62
CA SER A 22 4.33 -20.71 -16.62
C SER A 22 2.93 -20.93 -17.18
N SER A 23 1.92 -20.67 -16.34
CA SER A 23 0.49 -20.66 -16.73
C SER A 23 0.21 -19.80 -17.97
N LYS A 24 -1.03 -19.92 -18.51
CA LYS A 24 -1.55 -19.04 -19.56
C LYS A 24 -2.62 -18.07 -19.05
N THR A 25 -3.02 -18.21 -17.80
CA THR A 25 -4.08 -17.41 -17.14
C THR A 25 -3.47 -16.64 -15.97
N SER A 26 -4.17 -15.61 -15.49
CA SER A 26 -3.80 -14.94 -14.25
C SER A 26 -3.85 -15.89 -13.04
N LEU A 27 -3.41 -15.41 -11.88
CA LEU A 27 -3.47 -16.15 -10.62
C LEU A 27 -4.93 -16.35 -10.18
N ASN A 28 -5.82 -15.45 -10.59
CA ASN A 28 -7.24 -15.45 -10.22
C ASN A 28 -7.38 -15.61 -8.69
N LEU A 29 -6.64 -14.79 -7.95
CA LEU A 29 -6.70 -14.79 -6.49
C LEU A 29 -8.14 -14.46 -6.06
N PRO A 30 -8.65 -15.10 -5.00
CA PRO A 30 -9.95 -14.74 -4.44
C PRO A 30 -9.99 -13.24 -4.12
N VAL A 31 -11.11 -12.61 -4.40
CA VAL A 31 -11.39 -11.22 -4.04
C VAL A 31 -12.38 -11.20 -2.88
N GLU A 32 -12.16 -10.28 -1.93
CA GLU A 32 -13.08 -10.07 -0.81
C GLU A 32 -13.46 -8.59 -0.72
N ASP A 33 -14.73 -8.33 -0.43
CA ASP A 33 -15.22 -6.99 -0.15
C ASP A 33 -14.65 -6.45 1.16
N THR A 34 -14.38 -5.16 1.18
CA THR A 34 -13.85 -4.50 2.38
C THR A 34 -14.89 -4.49 3.50
N PRO A 35 -14.57 -5.02 4.69
CA PRO A 35 -15.49 -4.97 5.83
C PRO A 35 -15.88 -3.53 6.16
N VAL A 36 -17.17 -3.34 6.45
CA VAL A 36 -17.72 -2.02 6.81
C VAL A 36 -18.09 -2.00 8.28
N TYR A 37 -17.58 -1.01 9.00
CA TYR A 37 -17.98 -0.71 10.37
C TYR A 37 -18.63 0.68 10.44
N ILE A 38 -19.92 0.70 10.80
CA ILE A 38 -20.70 1.93 10.99
C ILE A 38 -21.20 1.91 12.44
N ASN A 39 -20.83 2.93 13.21
CA ASN A 39 -21.40 3.19 14.52
C ASN A 39 -22.21 4.48 14.46
N ARG A 40 -23.49 4.41 14.83
CA ARG A 40 -24.43 5.54 14.79
C ARG A 40 -24.75 6.11 16.17
N THR A 41 -24.09 5.63 17.22
CA THR A 41 -24.37 5.99 18.60
C THR A 41 -23.41 7.08 19.04
N PRO A 42 -23.83 8.35 19.21
CA PRO A 42 -22.90 9.45 19.47
C PRO A 42 -22.07 9.27 20.76
N SER A 43 -22.63 8.62 21.79
CA SER A 43 -21.93 8.33 23.03
C SER A 43 -20.77 7.33 22.88
N ASP A 44 -20.67 6.64 21.74
CA ASP A 44 -19.58 5.70 21.44
C ASP A 44 -18.36 6.38 20.80
N TRP A 45 -18.43 7.70 20.60
CA TRP A 45 -17.40 8.47 19.90
C TRP A 45 -16.57 9.27 20.91
N ALA A 46 -15.25 9.16 20.81
CA ALA A 46 -14.29 9.97 21.55
C ALA A 46 -13.62 10.98 20.62
N ASN A 47 -13.76 12.27 20.95
CA ASN A 47 -12.99 13.34 20.34
C ASN A 47 -11.61 13.40 20.97
N VAL A 48 -10.53 13.34 20.19
CA VAL A 48 -9.17 13.46 20.75
C VAL A 48 -8.94 14.77 21.53
N ARG A 49 -9.69 15.84 21.23
CA ARG A 49 -9.59 17.13 21.94
C ARG A 49 -10.11 17.07 23.37
N ASP A 50 -11.10 16.21 23.64
CA ASP A 50 -11.65 16.02 25.00
C ASP A 50 -10.63 15.35 25.94
N TYR A 51 -9.59 14.72 25.35
CA TYR A 51 -8.46 14.10 26.05
C TYR A 51 -7.19 14.97 26.04
N GLY A 52 -7.30 16.22 25.59
CA GLY A 52 -6.22 17.21 25.66
C GLY A 52 -5.43 17.42 24.38
N ALA A 53 -5.79 16.80 23.25
CA ALA A 53 -5.12 17.06 21.98
C ALA A 53 -5.45 18.48 21.51
N ARG A 54 -4.44 19.23 21.09
CA ARG A 54 -4.55 20.62 20.65
C ARG A 54 -3.88 20.75 19.30
N PRO A 55 -4.63 20.62 18.19
CA PRO A 55 -4.00 20.75 16.89
C PRO A 55 -3.47 22.17 16.67
N ASP A 56 -2.50 22.29 15.78
CA ASP A 56 -1.92 23.54 15.30
C ASP A 56 -1.10 24.32 16.36
N ASP A 57 -0.84 23.75 17.54
CA ASP A 57 -0.05 24.37 18.62
C ASP A 57 1.44 23.94 18.65
N TYR A 58 1.84 23.08 17.71
CA TYR A 58 3.19 22.49 17.56
C TYR A 58 3.64 21.56 18.70
N ARG A 59 2.78 21.26 19.69
CA ARG A 59 3.08 20.35 20.81
C ARG A 59 2.75 18.90 20.46
N ASP A 60 3.32 17.96 21.21
CA ASP A 60 3.07 16.53 21.05
C ASP A 60 1.65 16.15 21.55
N ASP A 61 0.80 15.68 20.65
CA ASP A 61 -0.57 15.24 20.92
C ASP A 61 -0.68 13.75 21.26
N SER A 62 0.43 12.99 21.21
CA SER A 62 0.38 11.53 21.26
C SER A 62 -0.26 10.98 22.53
N ALA A 63 -0.01 11.62 23.68
CA ALA A 63 -0.57 11.18 24.96
C ALA A 63 -2.09 11.34 25.01
N ALA A 64 -2.62 12.45 24.49
CA ALA A 64 -4.05 12.71 24.41
C ALA A 64 -4.74 11.74 23.43
N ILE A 65 -4.11 11.47 22.28
CA ILE A 65 -4.64 10.52 21.30
C ILE A 65 -4.65 9.10 21.89
N GLN A 66 -3.59 8.69 22.59
CA GLN A 66 -3.56 7.40 23.27
C GLN A 66 -4.64 7.30 24.35
N ALA A 67 -4.84 8.36 25.16
CA ALA A 67 -5.89 8.39 26.17
C ALA A 67 -7.30 8.28 25.56
N ALA A 68 -7.54 8.90 24.41
CA ALA A 68 -8.80 8.75 23.69
C ALA A 68 -9.01 7.29 23.24
N ILE A 69 -7.98 6.62 22.71
CA ILE A 69 -8.05 5.19 22.34
C ILE A 69 -8.33 4.31 23.57
N ASP A 70 -7.68 4.61 24.70
CA ASP A 70 -7.78 3.84 25.94
C ASP A 70 -9.08 4.12 26.72
N SER A 71 -9.93 5.04 26.25
CA SER A 71 -11.20 5.43 26.91
C SER A 71 -12.29 4.35 26.90
N GLY A 72 -12.09 3.27 26.14
CA GLY A 72 -13.10 2.22 25.92
C GLY A 72 -14.13 2.57 24.83
N LYS A 73 -13.99 3.73 24.16
CA LYS A 73 -14.87 4.11 23.05
C LYS A 73 -14.46 3.39 21.75
N PRO A 74 -15.42 2.83 20.99
CA PRO A 74 -15.09 2.12 19.76
C PRO A 74 -14.78 3.04 18.57
N VAL A 75 -15.14 4.33 18.62
CA VAL A 75 -14.82 5.30 17.56
C VAL A 75 -14.00 6.45 18.12
N ILE A 76 -12.80 6.64 17.58
CA ILE A 76 -11.95 7.79 17.86
C ILE A 76 -11.97 8.71 16.65
N TYR A 77 -12.21 10.00 16.87
CA TYR A 77 -12.24 10.95 15.76
C TYR A 77 -11.35 12.17 16.01
N PHE A 78 -10.84 12.69 14.89
CA PHE A 78 -9.96 13.84 14.85
C PHE A 78 -10.68 14.98 14.13
N PRO A 79 -11.12 16.03 14.85
CA PRO A 79 -11.51 17.29 14.22
C PRO A 79 -10.38 17.83 13.34
N ARG A 80 -10.72 18.62 12.32
CA ARG A 80 -9.71 19.26 11.45
C ARG A 80 -8.63 19.97 12.25
N GLY A 81 -7.38 19.81 11.81
CA GLY A 81 -6.19 20.44 12.40
C GLY A 81 -4.94 19.61 12.16
N GLN A 82 -3.78 20.15 12.51
CA GLN A 82 -2.49 19.47 12.47
C GLN A 82 -2.10 18.94 13.86
N TYR A 83 -2.08 17.62 14.02
CA TYR A 83 -1.69 16.94 15.25
C TYR A 83 -0.26 16.44 15.14
N ASN A 84 0.57 16.69 16.16
CA ASN A 84 1.96 16.26 16.15
C ASN A 84 2.13 14.99 16.96
N ILE A 85 2.81 14.00 16.38
CA ILE A 85 3.02 12.70 16.99
C ILE A 85 4.49 12.58 17.35
N GLY A 86 4.83 12.56 18.65
CA GLY A 86 6.18 12.35 19.19
C GLY A 86 6.48 10.92 19.63
N ARG A 87 5.46 10.06 19.78
CA ARG A 87 5.65 8.64 20.13
C ARG A 87 4.65 7.73 19.44
N THR A 88 4.96 6.44 19.41
CA THR A 88 4.07 5.41 18.88
C THR A 88 2.76 5.36 19.66
N ILE A 89 1.65 5.32 18.93
CA ILE A 89 0.29 5.16 19.43
C ILE A 89 -0.15 3.71 19.17
N TYR A 90 -0.71 3.06 20.18
CA TYR A 90 -1.16 1.69 20.12
C TYR A 90 -2.66 1.64 19.90
N LEU A 91 -3.09 1.03 18.81
CA LEU A 91 -4.49 0.74 18.51
C LEU A 91 -4.84 -0.60 19.14
N ARG A 92 -5.64 -0.56 20.21
CA ARG A 92 -5.89 -1.69 21.13
C ARG A 92 -7.25 -1.58 21.83
N GLY A 93 -7.66 -2.64 22.51
CA GLY A 93 -8.88 -2.64 23.31
C GLY A 93 -10.14 -2.47 22.46
N ALA A 94 -11.05 -1.60 22.90
CA ALA A 94 -12.38 -1.46 22.31
C ALA A 94 -12.41 -0.74 20.95
N VAL A 95 -11.32 -0.08 20.53
CA VAL A 95 -11.33 0.74 19.32
C VAL A 95 -11.58 -0.10 18.07
N ARG A 96 -12.56 0.32 17.28
CA ARG A 96 -12.94 -0.27 15.98
C ARG A 96 -12.70 0.68 14.83
N LYS A 97 -12.67 1.99 15.10
CA LYS A 97 -12.53 3.01 14.06
C LYS A 97 -11.75 4.23 14.51
N LEU A 98 -10.81 4.67 13.67
CA LEU A 98 -10.18 5.98 13.71
C LEU A 98 -10.62 6.74 12.46
N THR A 99 -11.18 7.94 12.63
CA THR A 99 -11.58 8.77 11.49
C THR A 99 -11.09 10.21 11.63
N GLY A 100 -10.38 10.70 10.62
CA GLY A 100 -10.02 12.12 10.52
C GLY A 100 -11.06 12.85 9.70
N PHE A 101 -11.56 14.00 10.13
CA PHE A 101 -12.38 14.82 9.23
C PHE A 101 -11.47 15.70 8.35
N GLY A 102 -10.55 15.06 7.63
CA GLY A 102 -9.45 15.72 6.92
C GLY A 102 -8.30 16.18 7.84
N ALA A 103 -8.20 15.61 9.04
CA ALA A 103 -7.14 15.90 9.99
C ALA A 103 -5.76 15.46 9.45
N GLN A 104 -4.73 16.20 9.85
CA GLN A 104 -3.36 15.97 9.43
C GLN A 104 -2.54 15.53 10.63
N LEU A 105 -1.81 14.42 10.50
CA LEU A 105 -0.88 13.93 11.50
C LEU A 105 0.52 14.05 10.92
N ARG A 106 1.47 14.53 11.73
CA ARG A 106 2.87 14.66 11.31
C ARG A 106 3.83 14.27 12.44
N PRO A 107 5.08 13.92 12.13
CA PRO A 107 6.13 13.82 13.14
C PRO A 107 6.22 15.10 13.98
N HIS A 108 6.24 14.97 15.30
CA HIS A 108 6.59 16.07 16.20
C HIS A 108 8.08 16.42 16.07
N ASP A 109 8.94 15.39 15.94
CA ASP A 109 10.39 15.54 15.84
C ASP A 109 11.01 14.43 14.97
N ALA A 110 12.33 14.54 14.75
CA ALA A 110 13.09 13.64 13.89
C ALA A 110 13.09 12.17 14.36
N SER A 111 12.80 11.88 15.63
CA SER A 111 12.77 10.51 16.15
C SER A 111 11.70 9.66 15.47
N MET A 112 10.61 10.28 14.98
CA MET A 112 9.53 9.60 14.27
C MET A 112 9.80 9.38 12.77
N THR A 113 10.98 9.78 12.27
CA THR A 113 11.41 9.55 10.88
C THR A 113 12.04 8.17 10.65
N SER A 114 12.37 7.44 11.73
CA SER A 114 12.90 6.09 11.64
C SER A 114 11.79 5.08 11.31
N SER A 115 12.05 4.14 10.40
CA SER A 115 11.12 3.04 10.13
C SER A 115 10.98 2.04 11.29
N SER A 116 11.87 2.09 12.29
CA SER A 116 11.75 1.29 13.52
C SER A 116 10.76 1.89 14.53
N LYS A 117 10.32 3.14 14.34
CA LYS A 117 9.40 3.85 15.23
C LYS A 117 8.10 4.19 14.49
N PRO A 118 7.17 3.23 14.33
CA PRO A 118 5.91 3.48 13.64
C PRO A 118 5.05 4.50 14.39
N ALA A 119 4.26 5.29 13.66
CA ALA A 119 3.27 6.20 14.26
C ALA A 119 2.16 5.42 14.98
N PHE A 120 1.66 4.36 14.36
CA PHE A 120 0.60 3.51 14.87
C PHE A 120 1.00 2.03 14.85
N VAL A 121 0.72 1.33 15.94
CA VAL A 121 0.84 -0.13 16.03
C VAL A 121 -0.55 -0.72 16.24
N VAL A 122 -1.00 -1.58 15.33
CA VAL A 122 -2.19 -2.40 15.54
C VAL A 122 -1.80 -3.63 16.34
N THR A 123 -2.36 -3.74 17.53
CA THR A 123 -1.99 -4.75 18.52
C THR A 123 -2.91 -5.98 18.47
N ASN A 124 -2.51 -7.06 19.15
CA ASN A 124 -3.28 -8.30 19.20
C ASN A 124 -4.43 -8.28 20.24
N ASP A 125 -4.44 -7.30 21.15
CA ASP A 125 -5.47 -7.12 22.17
C ASP A 125 -6.63 -6.20 21.70
N LEU A 126 -6.88 -6.13 20.39
CA LEU A 126 -8.13 -5.56 19.88
C LEU A 126 -9.31 -6.48 20.22
N ALA A 127 -10.40 -5.89 20.73
CA ALA A 127 -11.60 -6.62 21.09
C ALA A 127 -12.47 -7.01 19.88
N GLY A 128 -12.35 -6.26 18.78
CA GLY A 128 -13.13 -6.50 17.56
C GLY A 128 -12.39 -7.31 16.50
N PRO A 129 -13.12 -7.86 15.51
CA PRO A 129 -12.51 -8.63 14.42
C PRO A 129 -11.70 -7.77 13.45
N ASN A 130 -11.88 -6.44 13.51
CA ASN A 130 -11.23 -5.51 12.60
C ASN A 130 -11.14 -4.09 13.16
N ILE A 131 -10.24 -3.31 12.56
CA ILE A 131 -10.09 -1.88 12.80
C ILE A 131 -10.06 -1.09 11.49
N THR A 132 -10.86 -0.03 11.40
CA THR A 132 -10.88 0.89 10.25
C THR A 132 -10.17 2.19 10.59
N ILE A 133 -9.21 2.60 9.76
CA ILE A 133 -8.57 3.91 9.83
C ILE A 133 -8.86 4.66 8.54
N GLU A 134 -9.51 5.82 8.64
CA GLU A 134 -9.95 6.56 7.46
C GLU A 134 -9.85 8.09 7.54
N HIS A 135 -9.84 8.72 6.36
CA HIS A 135 -9.92 10.17 6.17
C HIS A 135 -8.81 11.01 6.88
N LEU A 136 -7.63 10.41 7.08
CA LEU A 136 -6.45 11.07 7.64
C LEU A 136 -5.40 11.40 6.56
N CYS A 137 -4.58 12.40 6.85
CA CYS A 137 -3.41 12.78 6.06
C CYS A 137 -2.15 12.67 6.93
N PHE A 138 -1.08 11.99 6.48
CA PHE A 138 0.12 11.76 7.31
C PHE A 138 1.31 12.68 6.99
N SER A 139 1.09 13.69 6.14
CA SER A 139 2.04 14.77 5.88
C SER A 139 1.35 15.92 5.12
N PRO A 140 1.24 17.15 5.68
CA PRO A 140 0.66 18.29 4.95
C PRO A 140 1.35 18.57 3.63
N ASN A 141 2.68 18.43 3.60
CA ASN A 141 3.54 18.85 2.51
C ASN A 141 4.42 17.68 2.03
N TYR A 142 3.78 16.59 1.58
CA TYR A 142 4.47 15.37 1.16
C TYR A 142 5.51 15.58 0.04
N THR A 143 5.41 16.66 -0.73
CA THR A 143 6.33 16.98 -1.83
C THR A 143 7.41 17.99 -1.45
N SER A 144 7.28 18.70 -0.33
CA SER A 144 8.25 19.72 0.08
C SER A 144 9.54 19.11 0.64
N ARG A 145 10.69 19.65 0.22
CA ARG A 145 12.00 19.31 0.81
C ARG A 145 12.09 19.87 2.24
N GLY A 146 12.71 19.11 3.15
CA GLY A 146 12.94 19.52 4.54
C GLY A 146 11.78 19.27 5.52
N THR A 147 10.60 18.85 5.04
CA THR A 147 9.49 18.45 5.92
C THR A 147 9.73 17.05 6.50
N LEU A 148 9.64 16.91 7.82
CA LEU A 148 9.71 15.60 8.49
C LEU A 148 8.57 14.69 8.02
N ARG A 149 8.88 13.41 7.79
CA ARG A 149 7.92 12.39 7.38
C ARG A 149 8.04 11.20 8.31
N PHE A 150 6.93 10.51 8.58
CA PHE A 150 6.99 9.27 9.31
C PHE A 150 7.88 8.27 8.57
N GLY A 151 8.78 7.60 9.30
CA GLY A 151 9.54 6.48 8.73
C GLY A 151 8.66 5.27 8.43
N ARG A 152 7.58 5.12 9.21
CA ARG A 152 6.49 4.17 9.03
C ARG A 152 5.24 4.72 9.71
N VAL A 153 4.08 4.68 9.04
CA VAL A 153 2.81 5.08 9.64
C VAL A 153 2.23 3.91 10.41
N PHE A 154 1.92 2.80 9.74
CA PHE A 154 1.27 1.64 10.36
C PHE A 154 2.21 0.44 10.45
N LEU A 155 2.16 -0.24 11.60
CA LEU A 155 2.69 -1.58 11.80
C LEU A 155 1.58 -2.46 12.36
N SER A 156 1.20 -3.53 11.66
CA SER A 156 0.28 -4.53 12.20
C SER A 156 1.03 -5.70 12.81
N ARG A 157 0.63 -6.05 14.03
CA ARG A 157 0.95 -7.31 14.71
C ARG A 157 -0.32 -8.14 14.98
N SER A 158 -1.44 -7.69 14.42
CA SER A 158 -2.77 -8.12 14.83
C SER A 158 -3.26 -9.34 14.05
N SER A 159 -4.05 -10.17 14.71
CA SER A 159 -4.92 -11.16 14.08
C SER A 159 -6.24 -10.57 13.57
N ALA A 160 -6.58 -9.34 13.99
CA ALA A 160 -7.72 -8.60 13.47
C ALA A 160 -7.40 -7.99 12.10
N ASP A 161 -8.43 -7.85 11.25
CA ASP A 161 -8.27 -7.22 9.95
C ASP A 161 -7.97 -5.73 10.10
N VAL A 162 -7.07 -5.22 9.26
CA VAL A 162 -6.74 -3.80 9.20
C VAL A 162 -7.34 -3.22 7.93
N ILE A 163 -8.20 -2.22 8.08
CA ILE A 163 -8.82 -1.49 6.97
C ILE A 163 -8.27 -0.06 6.93
N LEU A 164 -7.63 0.31 5.82
CA LEU A 164 -7.07 1.63 5.56
C LEU A 164 -7.83 2.29 4.40
N ARG A 165 -8.55 3.38 4.63
CA ARG A 165 -9.40 3.99 3.59
C ARG A 165 -9.22 5.50 3.49
N TYR A 166 -9.15 6.03 2.27
CA TYR A 166 -9.12 7.48 2.05
C TYR A 166 -7.97 8.17 2.81
N LEU A 167 -6.81 7.51 2.85
CA LEU A 167 -5.61 7.98 3.52
C LEU A 167 -4.67 8.60 2.49
N LYS A 168 -4.10 9.77 2.77
CA LYS A 168 -3.19 10.44 1.83
C LYS A 168 -1.89 10.87 2.48
N SER A 169 -0.88 11.14 1.64
CA SER A 169 0.41 11.73 2.01
C SER A 169 1.20 10.95 3.06
N GLY A 170 2.18 10.14 2.66
CA GLY A 170 3.04 9.41 3.60
C GLY A 170 2.49 8.07 4.09
N THR A 171 1.31 7.64 3.63
CA THR A 171 0.66 6.42 4.14
C THR A 171 1.54 5.21 3.86
N SER A 172 2.06 4.58 4.90
CA SER A 172 2.89 3.38 4.81
C SER A 172 2.38 2.32 5.78
N TYR A 173 2.55 1.07 5.40
CA TYR A 173 2.08 -0.08 6.18
C TYR A 173 3.13 -1.18 6.17
N ALA A 174 3.26 -1.89 7.28
CA ALA A 174 3.95 -3.16 7.32
C ALA A 174 3.18 -4.16 8.18
N SER A 175 3.09 -5.42 7.74
CA SER A 175 2.85 -6.52 8.68
C SER A 175 4.18 -6.96 9.30
N GLN A 176 4.11 -7.47 10.53
CA GLN A 176 5.21 -8.17 11.17
C GLN A 176 4.84 -9.65 11.29
N ALA A 177 5.84 -10.54 11.41
CA ALA A 177 5.65 -11.94 11.74
C ALA A 177 4.65 -12.11 12.90
N GLY A 178 3.61 -12.92 12.69
CA GLY A 178 2.51 -13.14 13.64
C GLY A 178 1.23 -12.32 13.36
N ALA A 179 1.27 -11.31 12.49
CA ALA A 179 0.06 -10.68 11.99
C ALA A 179 -0.66 -11.63 11.01
N SER A 180 -1.85 -12.10 11.39
CA SER A 180 -2.65 -13.04 10.60
C SER A 180 -3.95 -12.46 10.05
N GLY A 181 -4.36 -11.28 10.53
CA GLY A 181 -5.53 -10.57 9.99
C GLY A 181 -5.28 -10.12 8.55
N LYS A 182 -6.33 -9.89 7.78
CA LYS A 182 -6.22 -9.42 6.39
C LYS A 182 -5.98 -7.90 6.36
N LEU A 183 -5.34 -7.42 5.30
CA LEU A 183 -5.25 -5.98 5.01
C LEU A 183 -6.24 -5.62 3.91
N PHE A 184 -7.05 -4.59 4.13
CA PHE A 184 -7.83 -3.93 3.10
C PHE A 184 -7.34 -2.48 2.99
N ALA A 185 -6.86 -2.07 1.81
CA ALA A 185 -6.41 -0.70 1.60
C ALA A 185 -7.08 -0.09 0.36
N GLU A 186 -7.84 0.98 0.55
CA GLU A 186 -8.63 1.60 -0.52
C GLU A 186 -8.37 3.11 -0.61
N SER A 187 -8.05 3.59 -1.81
CA SER A 187 -7.74 5.01 -2.06
C SER A 187 -6.68 5.52 -1.08
N VAL A 188 -5.59 4.76 -0.94
CA VAL A 188 -4.47 5.10 -0.07
C VAL A 188 -3.33 5.68 -0.90
N CYS A 189 -2.73 6.76 -0.39
CA CYS A 189 -1.58 7.37 -1.03
C CYS A 189 -0.36 7.50 -0.13
N CYS A 190 0.75 7.27 -0.84
CA CYS A 190 2.01 7.96 -0.73
C CYS A 190 3.00 7.37 0.27
N GLY A 191 3.15 6.05 0.31
CA GLY A 191 4.23 5.42 1.07
C GLY A 191 4.41 3.95 0.74
N LEU A 192 5.41 3.34 1.38
CA LEU A 192 5.79 1.93 1.17
C LEU A 192 4.85 0.99 1.94
N PHE A 193 4.41 -0.07 1.26
CA PHE A 193 3.69 -1.20 1.84
C PHE A 193 4.60 -2.43 1.85
N ARG A 194 4.81 -3.02 3.04
CA ARG A 194 5.50 -4.30 3.23
C ARG A 194 4.52 -5.34 3.74
N ILE A 195 4.18 -6.29 2.89
CA ILE A 195 3.23 -7.37 3.19
C ILE A 195 4.03 -8.65 3.35
N GLU A 196 4.21 -9.06 4.60
CA GLU A 196 4.88 -10.29 4.99
C GLU A 196 3.84 -11.30 5.50
N ASP A 197 3.76 -12.46 4.85
CA ASP A 197 2.91 -13.60 5.21
C ASP A 197 1.42 -13.27 5.48
N GLN A 198 0.90 -12.23 4.83
CA GLN A 198 -0.44 -11.69 5.04
C GLN A 198 -1.24 -11.68 3.72
N THR A 199 -2.56 -11.88 3.80
CA THR A 199 -3.47 -11.64 2.67
C THR A 199 -3.87 -10.16 2.63
N ALA A 200 -3.74 -9.51 1.47
CA ALA A 200 -4.07 -8.10 1.28
C ALA A 200 -4.90 -7.83 0.02
N PHE A 201 -5.88 -6.94 0.14
CA PHE A 201 -6.70 -6.42 -0.93
C PHE A 201 -6.46 -4.93 -1.07
N LEU A 202 -5.89 -4.51 -2.20
CA LEU A 202 -5.54 -3.13 -2.47
C LEU A 202 -6.41 -2.59 -3.61
N ARG A 203 -7.05 -1.43 -3.43
CA ARG A 203 -7.90 -0.78 -4.45
C ARG A 203 -7.54 0.68 -4.62
N GLY A 204 -7.31 1.13 -5.84
CA GLY A 204 -6.91 2.52 -6.11
C GLY A 204 -5.60 2.87 -5.37
N PHE A 205 -4.61 1.98 -5.45
CA PHE A 205 -3.36 2.08 -4.72
C PHE A 205 -2.44 3.10 -5.37
N ASN A 206 -2.08 4.17 -4.65
CA ASN A 206 -1.16 5.20 -5.12
C ASN A 206 0.09 5.31 -4.23
N PRO A 207 1.01 4.33 -4.27
CA PRO A 207 2.25 4.48 -3.53
C PRO A 207 3.13 5.53 -4.20
N GLU A 208 3.62 6.47 -3.41
CA GLU A 208 4.53 7.53 -3.85
C GLU A 208 5.63 7.62 -2.81
N GLY A 209 6.86 7.88 -3.23
CA GLY A 209 8.01 7.96 -2.33
C GLY A 209 9.28 7.51 -3.00
N THR A 210 10.37 7.59 -2.24
CA THR A 210 11.71 7.37 -2.77
C THR A 210 12.19 5.91 -2.57
N LYS A 211 11.41 5.04 -1.93
CA LYS A 211 11.77 3.62 -1.77
C LYS A 211 10.96 2.76 -2.73
N GLN A 212 11.23 1.45 -2.72
CA GLN A 212 10.27 0.44 -3.20
C GLN A 212 8.88 0.73 -2.65
N HIS A 213 7.86 0.48 -3.45
CA HIS A 213 6.47 0.88 -3.16
C HIS A 213 5.64 -0.25 -2.58
N LEU A 214 5.81 -1.46 -3.11
CA LEU A 214 5.18 -2.67 -2.61
C LEU A 214 6.21 -3.79 -2.52
N MET A 215 6.34 -4.35 -1.33
CA MET A 215 7.12 -5.56 -1.07
C MET A 215 6.18 -6.64 -0.57
N VAL A 216 6.16 -7.78 -1.24
CA VAL A 216 5.36 -8.95 -0.86
C VAL A 216 6.31 -10.11 -0.59
N THR A 217 6.24 -10.71 0.60
CA THR A 217 7.20 -11.73 1.01
C THR A 217 6.55 -12.82 1.85
N GLY A 218 6.98 -14.06 1.62
CA GLY A 218 6.55 -15.23 2.39
C GLY A 218 5.46 -16.01 1.67
N SER A 219 5.48 -17.34 1.85
CA SER A 219 4.65 -18.28 1.10
C SER A 219 3.16 -18.19 1.42
N ARG A 220 2.79 -17.51 2.51
CA ARG A 220 1.39 -17.24 2.85
C ARG A 220 0.92 -15.87 2.36
N ALA A 221 1.82 -15.02 1.86
CA ALA A 221 1.46 -13.71 1.37
C ALA A 221 0.68 -13.82 0.05
N LYS A 222 -0.51 -13.22 0.02
CA LYS A 222 -1.38 -13.14 -1.16
C LYS A 222 -1.86 -11.70 -1.30
N VAL A 223 -1.45 -11.03 -2.37
CA VAL A 223 -1.83 -9.64 -2.60
C VAL A 223 -2.63 -9.55 -3.89
N TRP A 224 -3.89 -9.15 -3.77
CA TRP A 224 -4.76 -8.80 -4.88
C TRP A 224 -4.84 -7.28 -4.97
N LEU A 225 -4.44 -6.71 -6.10
CA LEU A 225 -4.39 -5.27 -6.32
C LEU A 225 -5.28 -4.91 -7.53
N LEU A 226 -6.31 -4.10 -7.31
CA LEU A 226 -7.14 -3.55 -8.39
C LEU A 226 -6.95 -2.04 -8.52
N GLY A 227 -6.39 -1.63 -9.65
CA GLY A 227 -6.25 -0.22 -9.98
C GLY A 227 -5.22 0.49 -9.12
N GLY A 228 -4.42 1.32 -9.76
CA GLY A 228 -3.48 2.18 -9.07
C GLY A 228 -2.60 2.94 -10.02
N LYS A 229 -1.82 3.84 -9.46
CA LYS A 229 -0.78 4.55 -10.18
C LYS A 229 0.40 4.76 -9.27
N SER A 230 1.56 4.97 -9.86
CA SER A 230 2.70 5.45 -9.11
C SER A 230 3.70 6.11 -10.04
N GLU A 231 4.40 7.13 -9.56
CA GLU A 231 5.57 7.66 -10.22
C GLU A 231 6.87 7.06 -9.66
N LYS A 232 7.77 6.64 -10.54
CA LYS A 232 9.12 6.28 -10.11
C LYS A 232 9.92 7.54 -9.82
N PHE A 233 10.19 7.78 -8.53
CA PHE A 233 11.00 8.91 -8.09
C PHE A 233 12.44 8.55 -7.72
N GLN A 234 12.76 7.26 -7.52
CA GLN A 234 14.11 6.85 -7.11
C GLN A 234 14.67 5.70 -7.96
N ARG A 235 15.96 5.82 -8.26
CA ARG A 235 16.79 4.89 -9.02
C ARG A 235 17.21 3.71 -8.14
N GLY A 236 17.33 2.52 -8.72
CA GLY A 236 17.96 1.37 -8.05
C GLY A 236 17.06 0.46 -7.20
N THR A 237 15.76 0.76 -7.04
CA THR A 237 14.81 -0.15 -6.38
C THR A 237 13.59 -0.47 -7.25
N PRO A 238 13.16 -1.73 -7.34
CA PRO A 238 11.93 -2.05 -8.06
C PRO A 238 10.74 -1.38 -7.40
N LEU A 239 9.71 -1.06 -8.19
CA LEU A 239 8.50 -0.48 -7.63
C LEU A 239 7.76 -1.54 -6.84
N PHE A 240 7.50 -2.68 -7.47
CA PHE A 240 6.91 -3.86 -6.85
C PHE A 240 7.91 -4.99 -6.82
N GLU A 241 7.92 -5.72 -5.72
CA GLU A 241 8.65 -6.97 -5.63
C GLU A 241 7.86 -8.02 -4.88
N ALA A 242 7.82 -9.22 -5.44
CA ALA A 242 7.29 -10.41 -4.79
C ALA A 242 8.43 -11.42 -4.65
N ARG A 243 8.54 -12.08 -3.48
CA ARG A 243 9.56 -13.10 -3.26
C ARG A 243 9.13 -14.18 -2.27
N SER A 244 9.90 -15.27 -2.24
CA SER A 244 9.80 -16.31 -1.20
C SER A 244 8.44 -17.00 -1.17
N GLY A 245 7.92 -17.39 -2.34
CA GLY A 245 6.65 -18.08 -2.52
C GLY A 245 5.41 -17.19 -2.43
N ALA A 246 5.58 -15.86 -2.33
CA ALA A 246 4.48 -14.91 -2.30
C ALA A 246 3.65 -14.96 -3.61
N LYS A 247 2.36 -14.64 -3.52
CA LYS A 247 1.48 -14.44 -4.68
C LYS A 247 1.09 -12.97 -4.82
N LEU A 248 1.33 -12.37 -5.98
CA LEU A 248 0.95 -10.98 -6.29
C LEU A 248 0.18 -10.92 -7.61
N GLU A 249 -1.07 -10.47 -7.54
CA GLU A 249 -1.92 -10.24 -8.70
C GLU A 249 -2.22 -8.75 -8.87
N VAL A 250 -1.82 -8.19 -10.01
CA VAL A 250 -1.98 -6.76 -10.33
C VAL A 250 -3.00 -6.59 -11.44
N LEU A 251 -4.21 -6.16 -11.10
CA LEU A 251 -5.31 -5.91 -12.03
C LEU A 251 -5.40 -4.41 -12.35
N GLY A 252 -4.61 -3.97 -13.31
CA GLY A 252 -4.59 -2.60 -13.80
C GLY A 252 -3.71 -1.71 -12.91
N PHE A 253 -2.54 -1.36 -13.42
CA PHE A 253 -1.68 -0.39 -12.74
C PHE A 253 -0.97 0.51 -13.75
N LEU A 254 -0.91 1.80 -13.43
CA LEU A 254 -0.19 2.79 -14.22
C LEU A 254 1.16 3.09 -13.57
N PHE A 255 2.24 2.54 -14.13
CA PHE A 255 3.59 2.92 -13.78
C PHE A 255 3.98 4.18 -14.55
N ALA A 256 3.85 5.33 -13.91
CA ALA A 256 4.22 6.63 -14.47
C ALA A 256 5.71 6.93 -14.24
N GLY A 257 6.37 7.45 -15.26
CA GLY A 257 7.74 7.93 -15.22
C GLY A 257 7.85 9.37 -14.70
N GLY A 258 8.78 9.58 -13.78
CA GLY A 258 9.23 10.93 -13.42
C GLY A 258 10.09 11.55 -14.53
N ALA A 259 10.52 12.80 -14.34
CA ALA A 259 11.46 13.41 -15.29
C ALA A 259 12.88 12.84 -15.08
N GLY A 260 13.42 12.12 -16.08
CA GLY A 260 14.84 11.75 -16.18
C GLY A 260 15.10 10.26 -16.35
N LYS A 261 16.05 9.89 -17.21
CA LYS A 261 16.41 8.48 -17.49
C LYS A 261 16.83 7.75 -16.23
N ASP A 262 16.30 6.56 -15.95
CA ASP A 262 16.86 5.65 -14.95
C ASP A 262 17.98 4.77 -15.56
N PRO A 263 19.28 5.09 -15.34
CA PRO A 263 20.40 4.30 -15.85
C PRO A 263 20.57 2.98 -15.07
N SER A 264 19.87 2.80 -13.95
CA SER A 264 20.08 1.64 -13.07
C SER A 264 19.49 0.34 -13.63
N ASN A 265 18.78 0.40 -14.77
CA ASN A 265 18.13 -0.76 -15.40
C ASN A 265 17.32 -1.58 -14.39
N THR A 266 16.67 -0.90 -13.44
CA THR A 266 15.91 -1.53 -12.36
C THR A 266 14.50 -1.85 -12.86
N PRO A 267 14.00 -3.08 -12.66
CA PRO A 267 12.68 -3.49 -13.16
C PRO A 267 11.56 -2.75 -12.43
N LEU A 268 10.39 -2.62 -13.05
CA LEU A 268 9.18 -2.12 -12.38
C LEU A 268 8.66 -3.18 -11.41
N ILE A 269 8.56 -4.41 -11.89
CA ILE A 269 8.14 -5.57 -11.12
C ILE A 269 9.30 -6.56 -11.07
N ARG A 270 9.68 -6.96 -9.86
CA ARG A 270 10.68 -7.99 -9.65
C ARG A 270 10.05 -9.19 -8.96
N ASP A 271 10.23 -10.36 -9.54
CA ASP A 271 9.65 -11.61 -9.08
C ASP A 271 10.80 -12.59 -8.77
N VAL A 272 10.94 -12.98 -7.50
CA VAL A 272 12.07 -13.80 -7.02
C VAL A 272 11.53 -15.03 -6.30
N GLU A 273 11.48 -16.17 -6.99
CA GLU A 273 10.87 -17.41 -6.47
C GLU A 273 9.45 -17.16 -5.92
N ALA A 274 8.64 -16.38 -6.62
CA ALA A 274 7.26 -16.03 -6.26
C ALA A 274 6.33 -16.28 -7.44
N ASP A 275 5.03 -16.01 -7.24
CA ASP A 275 4.04 -16.08 -8.30
C ASP A 275 3.47 -14.69 -8.60
N VAL A 276 3.62 -14.22 -9.83
CA VAL A 276 3.10 -12.89 -10.25
C VAL A 276 2.24 -12.99 -11.51
N SER A 277 1.00 -12.49 -11.42
CA SER A 277 0.16 -12.15 -12.57
C SER A 277 -0.09 -10.65 -12.64
N GLY A 278 -0.29 -10.11 -13.83
CA GLY A 278 -0.85 -8.77 -13.88
C GLY A 278 -1.08 -8.14 -15.25
N THR A 279 -1.90 -7.11 -15.24
CA THR A 279 -2.16 -6.21 -16.35
C THR A 279 -1.77 -4.80 -15.94
N PHE A 280 -0.91 -4.15 -16.72
CA PHE A 280 -0.36 -2.85 -16.37
C PHE A 280 0.13 -2.09 -17.60
N CYS A 281 0.30 -0.79 -17.44
CA CYS A 281 0.85 0.07 -18.47
C CYS A 281 1.91 1.00 -17.90
N THR A 282 2.79 1.48 -18.77
CA THR A 282 3.79 2.49 -18.45
C THR A 282 3.40 3.81 -19.08
N TYR A 283 3.43 4.89 -18.31
CA TYR A 283 3.32 6.26 -18.82
C TYR A 283 4.64 7.01 -18.66
N TYR A 284 4.93 7.97 -19.54
CA TYR A 284 6.14 8.79 -19.49
C TYR A 284 5.84 10.25 -19.79
N SER A 285 6.52 11.14 -19.08
CA SER A 285 6.61 12.56 -19.42
C SER A 285 7.82 12.89 -20.32
N THR A 286 8.95 12.17 -20.19
CA THR A 286 10.16 12.33 -21.04
C THR A 286 10.87 10.98 -21.33
N PRO A 287 11.17 10.62 -22.59
CA PRO A 287 11.80 9.32 -22.92
C PRO A 287 13.34 9.26 -22.73
N PRO A 288 13.93 8.08 -22.49
CA PRO A 288 13.35 6.86 -21.92
C PRO A 288 13.52 6.81 -20.38
N ASP A 289 12.45 6.54 -19.63
CA ASP A 289 12.49 6.47 -18.15
C ASP A 289 12.37 5.03 -17.60
N PHE A 290 11.66 4.08 -18.27
CA PHE A 290 11.72 2.64 -17.94
C PHE A 290 12.13 1.78 -19.13
N THR A 291 13.37 1.30 -19.08
CA THR A 291 13.93 0.36 -20.05
C THR A 291 13.65 -1.09 -19.68
N LEU A 292 13.62 -1.41 -18.38
CA LEU A 292 13.34 -2.74 -17.84
C LEU A 292 11.97 -2.73 -17.12
N LEU A 293 11.08 -3.64 -17.53
CA LEU A 293 9.72 -3.72 -16.99
C LEU A 293 9.62 -4.84 -15.95
N VAL A 294 10.03 -6.05 -16.32
CA VAL A 294 9.95 -7.22 -15.42
C VAL A 294 11.30 -7.94 -15.34
N GLU A 295 11.65 -8.39 -14.15
CA GLU A 295 12.74 -9.35 -13.89
C GLU A 295 12.16 -10.54 -13.12
N GLU A 296 12.42 -11.75 -13.61
CA GLU A 296 12.06 -13.00 -12.94
C GLU A 296 13.34 -13.76 -12.56
N VAL A 297 13.39 -14.25 -11.32
CA VAL A 297 14.43 -15.14 -10.80
C VAL A 297 13.79 -16.47 -10.40
N ARG A 298 14.29 -17.56 -10.98
CA ARG A 298 13.85 -18.95 -10.74
C ARG A 298 15.05 -19.88 -10.67
N GLY A 299 15.19 -20.64 -9.59
CA GLY A 299 16.34 -21.54 -9.36
C GLY A 299 17.69 -20.84 -9.51
N GLY A 300 17.78 -19.56 -9.14
CA GLY A 300 18.99 -18.73 -9.33
C GLY A 300 19.23 -18.22 -10.76
N VAL A 301 18.42 -18.61 -11.74
CA VAL A 301 18.47 -18.09 -13.11
C VAL A 301 17.66 -16.81 -13.19
N THR A 302 18.27 -15.74 -13.72
CA THR A 302 17.60 -14.45 -13.93
C THR A 302 17.24 -14.25 -15.40
N LYS A 303 16.00 -13.86 -15.67
CA LYS A 303 15.54 -13.40 -16.99
C LYS A 303 14.89 -12.02 -16.87
N ARG A 304 14.92 -11.27 -17.97
CA ARG A 304 14.52 -9.85 -18.00
C ARG A 304 13.68 -9.54 -19.22
N GLN A 305 12.59 -8.82 -19.01
CA GLN A 305 11.74 -8.27 -20.05
C GLN A 305 11.88 -6.74 -20.08
N GLY A 306 12.53 -6.27 -21.14
CA GLY A 306 12.55 -4.85 -21.48
C GLY A 306 11.29 -4.43 -22.25
N ARG A 307 11.42 -3.37 -23.04
CA ARG A 307 10.30 -2.81 -23.82
C ARG A 307 9.99 -3.57 -25.12
N SER A 308 10.96 -4.32 -25.64
CA SER A 308 10.86 -5.00 -26.95
C SER A 308 9.87 -6.17 -26.87
N GLY A 309 9.11 -6.41 -27.95
CA GLY A 309 8.11 -7.50 -28.01
C GLY A 309 6.82 -7.25 -27.23
N LEU A 310 6.69 -6.11 -26.54
CA LEU A 310 5.47 -5.73 -25.82
C LEU A 310 4.63 -4.71 -26.60
N PRO A 311 3.28 -4.81 -26.55
CA PRO A 311 2.36 -3.89 -27.21
C PRO A 311 2.62 -2.44 -26.83
N SER A 312 2.48 -1.55 -27.81
CA SER A 312 2.68 -0.11 -27.63
C SER A 312 1.39 0.66 -27.88
N ARG A 313 1.18 1.71 -27.10
CA ARG A 313 0.23 2.80 -27.40
C ARG A 313 1.01 4.10 -27.45
N GLY A 314 1.46 4.51 -28.63
CA GLY A 314 2.45 5.57 -28.77
C GLY A 314 3.75 5.20 -28.07
N SER A 315 4.25 6.10 -27.20
CA SER A 315 5.47 5.86 -26.40
C SER A 315 5.24 4.96 -25.17
N TRP A 316 4.00 4.60 -24.88
CA TRP A 316 3.64 3.80 -23.71
C TRP A 316 3.73 2.32 -24.03
N LYS A 317 4.06 1.52 -23.02
CA LYS A 317 3.97 0.06 -23.08
C LYS A 317 2.73 -0.39 -22.33
N HIS A 318 2.04 -1.35 -22.93
CA HIS A 318 0.86 -1.98 -22.37
C HIS A 318 1.15 -3.47 -22.26
N VAL A 319 0.97 -4.03 -21.08
CA VAL A 319 1.09 -5.46 -20.80
C VAL A 319 -0.31 -5.96 -20.45
N PRO A 320 -1.06 -6.51 -21.42
CA PRO A 320 -2.43 -6.97 -21.18
C PRO A 320 -2.49 -8.12 -20.17
N LEU A 321 -1.53 -9.05 -20.22
CA LEU A 321 -1.38 -10.12 -19.22
C LEU A 321 0.09 -10.57 -19.10
N TRP A 322 0.64 -10.43 -17.91
CA TRP A 322 1.89 -11.04 -17.46
C TRP A 322 1.61 -12.28 -16.61
N VAL A 323 2.39 -13.35 -16.77
CA VAL A 323 2.31 -14.59 -15.98
C VAL A 323 3.70 -15.14 -15.67
N GLY A 324 4.24 -14.79 -14.51
CA GLY A 324 5.51 -15.29 -13.99
C GLY A 324 5.27 -16.20 -12.79
N TRP A 325 4.91 -17.47 -13.03
CA TRP A 325 4.74 -18.49 -11.98
C TRP A 325 4.65 -19.92 -12.54
#